data_AF-A0A257NY97-F1
#
_entry.id   AF-A0A257NY97-F1
#
_cell.length_a   1.000
_cell.length_b   1.000
_cell.length_c   1.000
_cell.angle_alpha   90.00
_cell.angle_beta   90.00
_cell.angle_gamma   90.00
#
_symmetry.space_group_name_H-M   'P 1'
#
loop_
_entity.id
_entity.type
_entity.pdbx_description
1 polymer ?
#
loop_
_entity_poly.entity_id
_entity_poly.type
_entity_poly.pdbx_seq_one_letter_code
_entity_poly.pdbx_strand_id
1 'polypeptide(L)'
;MLDRLTQAVNELMASHRALAQLLVQPDQPESGHALDEIVTAIRLGNARLEAAEQQRHAWLAQQTQPTNMQQALADADQHEHSQYLVAWRRLQPPIESLSTLMQQHHMILGRLGFFIQERVNILTNTPDTLDTAVYAATGKPEHTTDRRRSLGDA
;
A
#
# COMPACT_ATOMS: atom_id res chain seq x y z
N MET A 1 -20.10 12.52 16.64
CA MET A 1 -19.49 11.18 16.39
C MET A 1 -19.07 11.04 14.93
N LEU A 2 -19.99 11.22 13.97
CA LEU A 2 -19.69 11.08 12.54
C LEU A 2 -18.60 12.02 12.02
N ASP A 3 -18.48 13.23 12.56
CA ASP A 3 -17.42 14.17 12.15
C ASP A 3 -16.02 13.64 12.46
N ARG A 4 -15.85 13.02 13.63
CA ARG A 4 -14.57 12.41 14.04
C ARG A 4 -14.22 11.22 13.15
N LEU A 5 -15.22 10.42 12.78
CA LEU A 5 -15.03 9.29 11.87
C LEU A 5 -14.66 9.77 10.46
N THR A 6 -15.32 10.83 9.98
CA THR A 6 -15.04 11.46 8.69
C THR A 6 -13.63 12.01 8.63
N GLN A 7 -13.21 12.72 9.68
CA GLN A 7 -11.85 13.23 9.80
C GLN A 7 -10.82 12.09 9.78
N ALA A 8 -11.02 11.04 10.60
CA ALA A 8 -10.09 9.92 10.68
C ALA A 8 -9.93 9.19 9.33
N VAL A 9 -11.03 8.93 8.61
CA VAL A 9 -10.99 8.29 7.29
C VAL A 9 -10.26 9.17 6.27
N ASN A 10 -10.52 10.48 6.26
CA ASN A 10 -9.89 11.40 5.31
C ASN A 10 -8.38 11.53 5.52
N GLU A 11 -7.93 11.65 6.77
CA GLU A 11 -6.51 11.74 7.12
C GLU A 11 -5.77 10.44 6.78
N LEU A 12 -6.39 9.29 7.05
CA LEU A 12 -5.81 7.99 6.73
C LEU A 12 -5.74 7.78 5.21
N MET A 13 -6.79 8.14 4.47
CA MET A 13 -6.81 8.11 3.01
C MET A 13 -5.72 8.99 2.39
N ALA A 14 -5.48 10.20 2.93
CA ALA A 14 -4.41 11.07 2.47
C ALA A 14 -3.03 10.44 2.66
N SER A 15 -2.79 9.83 3.83
CA SER A 15 -1.53 9.14 4.14
C SER A 15 -1.29 7.95 3.21
N HIS A 16 -2.34 7.17 2.92
CA HIS A 16 -2.26 6.08 1.94
C HIS A 16 -1.98 6.58 0.51
N ARG A 17 -2.56 7.70 0.08
CA ARG A 17 -2.23 8.28 -1.23
C ARG A 17 -0.78 8.74 -1.31
N ALA A 18 -0.25 9.32 -0.24
CA ALA A 18 1.16 9.70 -0.16
C ALA A 18 2.07 8.46 -0.27
N LEU A 19 1.72 7.36 0.41
CA LEU A 19 2.45 6.10 0.29
C LEU A 19 2.45 5.57 -1.14
N ALA A 20 1.29 5.57 -1.81
CA ALA A 20 1.15 5.12 -3.19
C ALA A 20 2.05 5.93 -4.14
N GLN A 21 2.12 7.24 -3.97
CA GLN A 21 2.99 8.12 -4.77
C GLN A 21 4.47 7.80 -4.56
N LEU A 22 4.89 7.59 -3.30
CA LEU A 22 6.27 7.25 -2.96
C LEU A 22 6.69 5.90 -3.55
N LEU A 23 5.79 4.92 -3.54
CA LEU A 23 6.04 3.59 -4.14
C LEU A 23 6.20 3.63 -5.67
N VAL A 24 5.65 4.64 -6.36
CA VAL A 24 5.77 4.79 -7.83
C VAL A 24 7.06 5.52 -8.21
N GLN A 25 7.69 6.27 -7.30
CA GLN A 25 8.92 7.04 -7.55
C GLN A 25 9.99 6.79 -6.47
N PRO A 26 10.56 5.57 -6.40
CA PRO A 26 11.48 5.19 -5.32
C PRO A 26 12.82 5.95 -5.34
N ASP A 27 13.25 6.47 -6.49
CA ASP A 27 14.58 7.05 -6.72
C ASP A 27 14.76 8.49 -6.20
N GLN A 28 13.79 9.02 -5.45
CA GLN A 28 13.97 10.33 -4.81
C GLN A 28 14.92 10.20 -3.60
N PRO A 29 15.93 11.09 -3.47
CA PRO A 29 16.95 11.00 -2.42
C PRO A 29 16.41 11.11 -0.98
N GLU A 30 15.16 11.56 -0.80
CA GLU A 30 14.47 11.70 0.50
C GLU A 30 13.39 10.63 0.75
N SER A 31 13.28 9.62 -0.12
CA SER A 31 12.20 8.62 -0.07
C SER A 31 12.18 7.81 1.24
N GLY A 32 13.32 7.60 1.90
CA GLY A 32 13.38 6.93 3.21
C GLY A 32 12.74 7.74 4.34
N HIS A 33 13.08 9.02 4.47
CA HIS A 33 12.50 9.89 5.50
C HIS A 33 11.00 10.13 5.25
N ALA A 34 10.62 10.37 3.99
CA ALA A 34 9.22 10.53 3.61
C ALA A 34 8.39 9.25 3.88
N LEU A 35 8.97 8.06 3.69
CA LEU A 35 8.32 6.80 4.04
C LEU A 35 8.05 6.69 5.54
N ASP A 36 9.03 7.03 6.39
CA ASP A 36 8.87 6.97 7.85
C ASP A 36 7.80 7.95 8.36
N GLU A 37 7.74 9.15 7.78
CA GLU A 37 6.68 10.13 8.08
C GLU A 37 5.30 9.61 7.68
N ILE A 38 5.18 9.03 6.49
CA ILE A 38 3.93 8.44 6.00
C ILE A 38 3.50 7.26 6.87
N VAL A 39 4.42 6.37 7.26
CA VAL A 39 4.13 5.24 8.16
C VAL A 39 3.66 5.76 9.52
N THR A 40 4.31 6.81 10.04
CA THR A 40 3.90 7.45 11.29
C THR A 40 2.50 8.06 11.20
N ALA A 41 2.20 8.74 10.09
CA ALA A 41 0.88 9.31 9.82
C ALA A 41 -0.21 8.23 9.70
N ILE A 42 0.08 7.10 9.04
CA ILE A 42 -0.83 5.95 8.96
C ILE A 42 -1.09 5.36 10.35
N ARG A 43 -0.05 5.17 11.18
CA ARG A 43 -0.22 4.66 12.56
C ARG A 43 -1.10 5.58 13.40
N LEU A 44 -0.86 6.88 13.33
CA LEU A 44 -1.66 7.87 14.05
C LEU A 44 -3.10 7.92 13.54
N GLY A 45 -3.29 7.86 12.22
CA GLY A 45 -4.62 7.80 11.59
C GLY A 45 -5.41 6.57 12.00
N ASN A 46 -4.77 5.39 12.08
CA ASN A 46 -5.40 4.17 12.56
C ASN A 46 -5.85 4.29 14.03
N ALA A 47 -5.03 4.87 14.91
CA ALA A 47 -5.42 5.10 16.30
C ALA A 47 -6.61 6.06 16.42
N ARG A 48 -6.66 7.11 15.58
CA ARG A 48 -7.82 8.03 15.51
C ARG A 48 -9.08 7.32 15.00
N LEU A 49 -8.93 6.48 13.97
CA LEU A 49 -10.04 5.70 13.42
C LEU A 49 -10.60 4.72 14.47
N GLU A 50 -9.72 4.03 15.20
CA GLU A 50 -10.12 3.14 16.30
C GLU A 50 -10.92 3.89 17.37
N ALA A 51 -10.43 5.05 17.81
CA ALA A 51 -11.14 5.87 18.80
C ALA A 51 -12.50 6.37 18.28
N ALA A 52 -12.59 6.73 16.99
CA ALA A 52 -13.84 7.14 16.36
C ALA A 52 -14.84 5.97 16.24
N GLU A 53 -14.35 4.77 15.92
CA GLU A 53 -15.15 3.54 15.87
C GLU A 53 -15.65 3.13 17.25
N GLN A 54 -14.82 3.22 18.29
CA GLN A 54 -15.27 2.99 19.67
C GLN A 54 -16.39 3.94 20.07
N GLN A 55 -16.30 5.22 19.69
CA GLN A 55 -17.38 6.19 19.93
C GLN A 55 -18.64 5.87 19.13
N ARG A 56 -18.50 5.40 17.88
CA ARG A 56 -19.63 4.95 17.06
C ARG A 56 -20.34 3.76 17.72
N HIS A 57 -19.57 2.78 18.21
CA HIS A 57 -20.11 1.61 18.91
C HIS A 57 -20.79 1.98 20.23
N ALA A 58 -20.18 2.86 21.03
CA ALA A 58 -20.77 3.35 22.28
C ALA A 58 -22.08 4.09 22.03
N TRP A 59 -22.13 4.94 21.00
CA TRP A 59 -23.36 5.63 20.61
C TRP A 59 -24.45 4.65 20.14
N LEU A 60 -24.08 3.65 19.34
CA LEU A 60 -25.03 2.64 18.86
C LEU A 60 -25.61 1.81 20.02
N ALA A 61 -24.79 1.47 21.02
CA ALA A 61 -25.23 0.74 22.20
C ALA A 61 -26.24 1.50 23.08
N GLN A 62 -26.31 2.82 22.95
CA GLN A 62 -27.27 3.67 23.67
C GLN A 62 -28.62 3.77 22.94
N GLN A 63 -28.75 3.26 21.72
CA GLN A 63 -29.98 3.32 20.95
C GLN A 63 -30.95 2.23 21.40
N THR A 64 -32.24 2.56 21.46
CA THR A 64 -33.27 1.73 22.11
C THR A 64 -33.60 0.45 21.32
N GLN A 65 -33.44 0.44 19.98
CA GLN A 65 -33.68 -0.73 19.10
C GLN A 65 -32.87 -0.72 17.77
N PRO A 66 -31.52 -0.68 17.79
CA PRO A 66 -30.78 -0.67 16.53
C PRO A 66 -30.58 -2.09 15.98
N THR A 67 -31.26 -2.44 14.88
CA THR A 67 -30.91 -3.66 14.10
C THR A 67 -29.64 -3.45 13.28
N ASN A 68 -29.35 -2.20 12.87
CA ASN A 68 -28.12 -1.80 12.19
C ASN A 68 -27.88 -0.29 12.28
N MET A 69 -26.69 0.15 11.88
CA MET A 69 -26.25 1.56 11.93
C MET A 69 -27.14 2.50 11.11
N GLN A 70 -27.61 2.07 9.93
CA GLN A 70 -28.43 2.93 9.06
C GLN A 70 -29.79 3.23 9.68
N GLN A 71 -30.45 2.24 10.28
CA GLN A 71 -31.72 2.43 10.98
C GLN A 71 -31.55 3.35 12.18
N ALA A 72 -30.52 3.11 13.01
CA ALA A 72 -30.22 3.94 14.16
C ALA A 72 -30.02 5.43 13.79
N LEU A 73 -29.31 5.71 12.69
CA LEU A 73 -29.11 7.07 12.21
C LEU A 73 -30.38 7.67 11.60
N ALA A 74 -31.21 6.87 10.92
CA ALA A 74 -32.48 7.33 10.36
C ALA A 74 -33.46 7.72 11.48
N ASP A 75 -33.52 6.93 12.55
CA ASP A 75 -34.33 7.23 13.72
C ASP A 75 -33.82 8.48 14.43
N ALA A 76 -32.49 8.61 14.61
CA ALA A 76 -31.90 9.82 15.18
C ALA A 76 -32.21 11.08 14.34
N ASP A 77 -32.11 10.99 13.01
CA ASP A 77 -32.43 12.11 12.11
C ASP A 77 -33.91 12.55 12.20
N GLN A 78 -34.83 11.60 12.41
CA GLN A 78 -36.26 11.91 12.61
C GLN A 78 -36.54 12.65 13.92
N HIS A 79 -35.83 12.32 15.00
CA HIS A 79 -36.06 12.91 16.32
C HIS A 79 -35.26 14.20 16.53
N GLU A 80 -34.03 14.28 16.00
CA GLU A 80 -33.10 15.39 16.23
C GLU A 80 -33.07 16.41 15.08
N HIS A 81 -33.82 16.18 13.98
CA HIS A 81 -33.76 16.99 12.75
C HIS A 81 -32.33 17.16 12.19
N SER A 82 -31.51 16.12 12.35
CA SER A 82 -30.12 16.06 11.89
C SER A 82 -29.98 15.47 10.48
N GLN A 83 -28.74 15.42 9.96
CA GLN A 83 -28.40 14.82 8.66
C GLN A 83 -27.34 13.71 8.78
N TYR A 84 -27.37 12.96 9.87
CA TYR A 84 -26.40 11.91 10.17
C TYR A 84 -26.41 10.79 9.13
N LEU A 85 -27.57 10.41 8.61
CA LEU A 85 -27.66 9.39 7.56
C LEU A 85 -27.00 9.85 6.25
N VAL A 86 -27.12 11.13 5.91
CA VAL A 86 -26.46 11.72 4.73
C VAL A 86 -24.95 11.72 4.92
N ALA A 87 -24.47 12.15 6.09
CA ALA A 87 -23.05 12.13 6.42
C ALA A 87 -22.47 10.71 6.39
N TRP A 88 -23.20 9.73 6.93
CA TRP A 88 -22.80 8.31 6.88
C TRP A 88 -22.71 7.76 5.46
N ARG A 89 -23.65 8.11 4.59
CA ARG A 89 -23.61 7.72 3.16
C ARG A 89 -22.44 8.34 2.43
N ARG A 90 -22.12 9.62 2.72
CA ARG A 90 -20.94 10.30 2.14
C ARG A 90 -19.61 9.69 2.57
N LEU A 91 -19.60 8.97 3.70
CA LEU A 91 -18.41 8.30 4.21
C LEU A 91 -18.13 6.95 3.54
N GLN A 92 -19.12 6.31 2.89
CA GLN A 92 -18.91 4.99 2.27
C GLN A 92 -17.86 5.00 1.15
N PRO A 93 -17.92 5.91 0.15
CA PRO A 93 -16.92 5.92 -0.92
C PRO A 93 -15.46 6.06 -0.47
N PRO A 94 -15.10 6.96 0.48
CA PRO A 94 -13.72 7.04 0.94
C PRO A 94 -13.28 5.81 1.76
N ILE A 95 -14.18 5.15 2.49
CA ILE A 95 -13.87 3.87 3.16
C ILE A 95 -13.54 2.78 2.14
N GLU A 96 -14.33 2.65 1.08
CA GLU A 96 -14.10 1.67 0.01
C GLU A 96 -12.78 1.95 -0.73
N SER A 97 -12.50 3.22 -1.01
CA SER A 97 -11.23 3.64 -1.61
C SER A 97 -10.03 3.33 -0.72
N LEU A 98 -10.15 3.55 0.60
CA LEU A 98 -9.10 3.20 1.56
C LEU A 98 -8.83 1.69 1.57
N SER A 99 -9.87 0.86 1.62
CA SER A 99 -9.74 -0.60 1.57
C SER A 99 -8.98 -1.05 0.31
N THR A 100 -9.31 -0.46 -0.84
CA THR A 100 -8.64 -0.75 -2.12
C THR A 100 -7.16 -0.36 -2.09
N LEU A 101 -6.84 0.85 -1.58
CA LEU A 101 -5.45 1.33 -1.45
C LEU A 101 -4.63 0.44 -0.50
N MET A 102 -5.22 0.02 0.62
CA MET A 102 -4.56 -0.89 1.56
C MET A 102 -4.23 -2.24 0.92
N GLN A 103 -5.16 -2.82 0.15
CA GLN A 103 -4.93 -4.08 -0.57
C GLN A 103 -3.81 -3.95 -1.61
N GLN A 104 -3.81 -2.84 -2.37
CA GLN A 104 -2.77 -2.57 -3.36
C GLN A 104 -1.38 -2.43 -2.71
N HIS A 105 -1.27 -1.70 -1.59
CA HIS A 105 0.00 -1.57 -0.87
C HIS A 105 0.49 -2.90 -0.32
N HIS A 106 -0.41 -3.71 0.26
CA HIS A 106 -0.04 -5.03 0.76
C HIS A 106 0.54 -5.91 -0.36
N MET A 107 -0.06 -5.87 -1.56
CA MET A 107 0.47 -6.59 -2.72
C MET A 107 1.85 -6.09 -3.15
N ILE A 108 2.05 -4.76 -3.21
CA ILE A 108 3.33 -4.16 -3.62
C ILE A 108 4.43 -4.49 -2.60
N LEU A 109 4.16 -4.28 -1.30
CA LEU A 109 5.10 -4.58 -0.22
C LEU A 109 5.45 -6.07 -0.18
N GLY A 110 4.46 -6.95 -0.38
CA GLY A 110 4.69 -8.38 -0.48
C GLY A 110 5.62 -8.76 -1.64
N ARG A 111 5.42 -8.15 -2.82
CA ARG A 111 6.30 -8.34 -4.00
C ARG A 111 7.71 -7.81 -3.77
N LEU A 112 7.85 -6.63 -3.15
CA LEU A 112 9.15 -6.05 -2.81
C LEU A 112 9.90 -6.92 -1.80
N GLY A 113 9.20 -7.40 -0.76
CA GLY A 113 9.77 -8.34 0.21
C GLY A 113 10.27 -9.62 -0.45
N PHE A 114 9.51 -10.17 -1.41
CA PHE A 114 9.94 -11.33 -2.19
C PHE A 114 11.23 -11.06 -2.99
N PHE A 115 11.31 -9.95 -3.74
CA PHE A 115 12.51 -9.63 -4.52
C PHE A 115 13.73 -9.36 -3.64
N ILE A 116 13.56 -8.67 -2.51
CA ILE A 116 14.66 -8.45 -1.56
C ILE A 116 15.15 -9.79 -1.01
N GLN A 117 14.24 -10.67 -0.60
CA GLN A 117 14.60 -11.99 -0.09
C GLN A 117 15.32 -12.83 -1.15
N GLU A 118 14.88 -12.79 -2.41
CA GLU A 118 15.56 -13.46 -3.53
C GLU A 118 16.99 -12.94 -3.71
N ARG A 119 17.18 -11.61 -3.68
CA ARG A 119 18.50 -10.99 -3.78
C ARG A 119 19.39 -11.34 -2.59
N VAL A 120 18.86 -11.32 -1.37
CA VAL A 120 19.58 -11.77 -0.18
C VAL A 120 19.97 -13.23 -0.32
N ASN A 121 19.06 -14.11 -0.73
CA ASN A 121 19.34 -15.53 -0.94
C ASN A 121 20.45 -15.77 -1.96
N ILE A 122 20.51 -15.01 -3.07
CA ILE A 122 21.61 -15.09 -4.05
C ILE A 122 22.95 -14.67 -3.42
N LEU A 123 22.93 -13.66 -2.54
CA LEU A 123 24.14 -13.14 -1.90
C LEU A 123 24.61 -14.00 -0.72
N THR A 124 23.70 -14.68 -0.02
CA THR A 124 24.01 -15.50 1.16
C THR A 124 24.21 -16.97 0.83
N ASN A 125 23.56 -17.47 -0.22
CA ASN A 125 23.77 -18.81 -0.75
C ASN A 125 24.70 -18.69 -1.96
N THR A 126 26.00 -18.58 -1.72
CA THR A 126 26.97 -18.87 -2.78
C THR A 126 26.67 -20.28 -3.29
N PRO A 127 26.37 -20.46 -4.59
CA PRO A 127 26.32 -21.81 -5.12
C PRO A 127 27.71 -22.41 -4.91
N ASP A 128 27.81 -23.56 -4.25
CA ASP A 128 29.04 -24.36 -4.15
C ASP A 128 29.55 -24.86 -5.53
N THR A 129 28.96 -24.36 -6.62
CA THR A 129 29.38 -24.58 -8.00
C THR A 129 29.25 -23.26 -8.76
N LEU A 130 30.34 -22.49 -8.82
CA LEU A 130 30.54 -21.41 -9.78
C LEU A 130 30.68 -21.99 -11.20
N ASP A 131 29.58 -22.47 -11.78
CA ASP A 131 29.50 -22.66 -13.23
C ASP A 131 29.14 -21.29 -13.85
N THR A 132 30.22 -20.56 -14.11
CA THR A 132 30.23 -19.19 -14.61
C THR A 132 29.81 -19.19 -16.08
N ALA A 133 28.53 -19.40 -16.37
CA ALA A 133 28.07 -19.54 -17.77
C ALA A 133 26.71 -18.91 -18.10
N VAL A 134 26.12 -18.07 -17.24
CA VAL A 134 24.77 -17.49 -17.52
C VAL A 134 24.77 -15.97 -17.71
N TYR A 135 25.92 -15.28 -17.55
CA TYR A 135 26.01 -13.83 -17.73
C TYR A 135 26.74 -13.35 -19.01
N ALA A 136 26.75 -14.17 -20.07
CA ALA A 136 27.30 -13.78 -21.36
C ALA A 136 26.42 -14.26 -22.54
N ALA A 137 25.17 -13.78 -22.65
CA ALA A 137 24.38 -13.99 -23.87
C ALA A 137 23.31 -12.90 -24.12
N THR A 138 23.64 -11.62 -23.91
CA THR A 138 22.91 -10.50 -24.54
C THR A 138 23.90 -9.47 -25.06
N GLY A 139 24.83 -9.93 -25.90
CA GLY A 139 25.69 -9.08 -26.70
C GLY A 139 25.73 -9.61 -28.12
N LYS A 140 25.08 -8.90 -29.05
CA LYS A 140 25.24 -9.10 -30.49
C LYS A 140 26.73 -9.19 -30.87
N PRO A 141 27.07 -9.93 -31.93
CA PRO A 141 28.07 -9.42 -32.85
C PRO A 141 27.50 -9.35 -34.27
N GLU A 142 27.24 -8.13 -34.72
CA GLU A 142 27.28 -7.81 -36.14
C GLU A 142 28.75 -7.64 -36.58
N HIS A 143 29.08 -8.28 -37.70
CA HIS A 143 30.02 -7.87 -38.73
C HIS A 143 31.56 -8.01 -38.60
N THR A 144 32.07 -8.87 -39.49
CA THR A 144 33.07 -8.64 -40.56
C THR A 144 34.58 -8.98 -40.41
N THR A 145 35.08 -9.49 -41.55
CA THR A 145 36.46 -9.57 -42.11
C THR A 145 37.39 -10.67 -41.56
N ASP A 146 37.77 -11.68 -42.36
CA ASP A 146 38.68 -11.73 -43.52
C ASP A 146 40.17 -11.94 -43.12
N ARG A 147 40.80 -12.94 -43.77
CA ARG A 147 42.26 -13.18 -43.94
C ARG A 147 43.17 -13.51 -42.73
N ARG A 148 43.66 -14.76 -42.65
CA ARG A 148 44.99 -15.23 -43.17
C ARG A 148 45.47 -16.57 -42.55
N ARG A 149 45.83 -17.51 -43.43
CA ARG A 149 46.94 -18.48 -43.43
C ARG A 149 47.58 -18.90 -42.09
N SER A 150 47.60 -20.23 -41.83
CA SER A 150 48.79 -20.92 -41.30
C SER A 150 48.99 -22.26 -42.01
N LEU A 151 50.22 -22.48 -42.46
CA LEU A 151 50.81 -23.70 -43.02
C LEU A 151 51.36 -24.59 -41.89
N GLY A 152 51.58 -25.89 -42.15
CA GLY A 152 52.33 -26.84 -41.30
C GLY A 152 51.50 -28.10 -41.04
N ASP A 153 51.58 -29.17 -41.83
CA ASP A 153 52.68 -30.15 -42.02
C ASP A 153 52.82 -31.12 -40.84
N ALA A 154 52.22 -32.31 -40.98
CA ALA A 154 52.61 -33.63 -40.45
C ALA A 154 51.65 -34.70 -40.99
#